data_AF-A0A6M4MDL6-F1
#
_entry.id   AF-A0A6M4MDL6-F1
#
_cell.length_a   1.000
_cell.length_b   1.000
_cell.length_c   1.000
_cell.angle_alpha   90.00
_cell.angle_beta   90.00
_cell.angle_gamma   90.00
#
_symmetry.space_group_name_H-M   'P 1'
#
loop_
_entity.id
_entity.type
_entity.pdbx_description
1 polymer ?
#
loop_
_entity_poly.entity_id
_entity_poly.type
_entity_poly.pdbx_seq_one_letter_code
_entity_poly.pdbx_strand_id
1 'polypeptide(L)'
;MNITSKASKEDVLHAFSAESNPNTDTLASYLKSYPQYREALIDLSIEIFTAPKFDEVAAEKLPGDKSRQAWSKFQSLLSPTDPASTTSRPIGNPLSNLSDERFRELASELNVNRLFLSRLRDCSIQVTTIPERFLSAVAQALTMPLEGLISALEAPPIVASGLKHKASGKPEAGDKITFEEALTSSALSEAQQAVLRDMKD
;
A
#
# COMPACT_ATOMS: atom_id res chain seq x y z
N MET A 1 42.52 35.28 11.43
CA MET A 1 42.95 33.89 11.22
C MET A 1 41.70 33.09 10.91
N ASN A 2 41.34 32.93 9.63
CA ASN A 2 40.06 32.30 9.26
C ASN A 2 40.37 30.89 8.76
N ILE A 3 40.45 29.97 9.71
CA ILE A 3 40.45 28.54 9.45
C ILE A 3 39.09 28.17 8.86
N THR A 4 38.94 28.26 7.54
CA THR A 4 37.92 27.50 6.81
C THR A 4 38.29 26.03 6.95
N SER A 5 37.96 25.47 8.10
CA SER A 5 37.95 24.02 8.29
C SER A 5 37.06 23.49 7.18
N LYS A 6 37.66 22.81 6.21
CA LYS A 6 36.99 22.19 5.09
C LYS A 6 36.20 21.02 5.66
N ALA A 7 35.06 21.31 6.28
CA ALA A 7 34.16 20.31 6.82
C ALA A 7 33.88 19.31 5.69
N SER A 8 34.14 18.04 5.97
CA SER A 8 33.92 16.98 4.99
C SER A 8 32.41 16.89 4.70
N LYS A 9 32.06 16.33 3.54
CA LYS A 9 30.66 16.10 3.17
C LYS A 9 29.90 15.39 4.30
N GLU A 10 30.53 14.38 4.91
CA GLU A 10 29.96 13.57 6.00
C GLU A 10 29.75 14.39 7.27
N ASP A 11 30.70 15.23 7.65
CA ASP A 11 30.57 16.09 8.84
C ASP A 11 29.40 17.08 8.71
N VAL A 12 29.21 17.65 7.51
CA VAL A 12 28.14 18.61 7.23
C VAL A 12 26.77 17.94 7.25
N LEU A 13 26.67 16.73 6.68
CA LEU A 13 25.44 15.94 6.68
C LEU A 13 25.07 15.47 8.09
N HIS A 14 26.07 15.03 8.87
CA HIS A 14 25.87 14.64 10.27
C HIS A 14 25.42 15.82 11.12
N ALA A 15 26.06 16.99 10.96
CA ALA A 15 25.65 18.22 11.67
C ALA A 15 24.21 18.60 11.33
N PHE A 16 23.81 18.56 10.06
CA PHE A 16 22.44 18.83 9.63
C PHE A 16 21.42 17.84 10.22
N SER A 17 21.75 16.56 10.29
CA SER A 17 20.87 15.53 10.89
C SER A 17 20.75 15.64 12.41
N ALA A 18 21.76 16.20 13.09
CA ALA A 18 21.77 16.36 14.54
C ALA A 18 21.06 17.64 15.03
N GLU A 19 20.63 18.52 14.11
CA GLU A 19 19.84 19.71 14.43
C GLU A 19 18.53 19.29 15.11
N SER A 20 18.18 19.93 16.23
CA SER A 20 17.00 19.52 17.02
C SER A 20 15.68 19.71 16.27
N ASN A 21 15.65 20.59 15.26
CA ASN A 21 14.51 20.82 14.37
C ASN A 21 15.01 21.08 12.94
N PRO A 22 15.31 20.02 12.15
CA PRO A 22 15.62 20.21 10.75
C PRO A 22 14.34 20.69 10.08
N ASN A 23 14.31 21.94 9.63
CA ASN A 23 13.19 22.54 8.90
C ASN A 23 13.72 23.21 7.63
N THR A 24 12.83 23.75 6.82
CA THR A 24 13.19 24.39 5.54
C THR A 24 14.17 25.56 5.71
N ASP A 25 14.11 26.28 6.83
CA ASP A 25 14.99 27.41 7.13
C ASP A 25 16.41 26.94 7.52
N THR A 26 16.50 25.84 8.27
CA THR A 26 17.76 25.17 8.60
C THR A 26 18.43 24.66 7.32
N LEU A 27 17.69 23.98 6.44
CA LEU A 27 18.21 23.52 5.15
C LEU A 27 18.70 24.69 4.29
N ALA A 28 17.94 25.79 4.20
CA ALA A 28 18.34 26.96 3.43
C ALA A 28 19.65 27.60 3.95
N SER A 29 19.90 27.54 5.26
CA SER A 29 21.13 28.05 5.88
C SER A 29 22.35 27.17 5.56
N TYR A 30 22.17 25.84 5.57
CA TYR A 30 23.21 24.89 5.18
C TYR A 30 23.51 24.94 3.68
N LEU A 31 22.50 25.13 2.83
CA LEU A 31 22.67 25.29 1.38
C LEU A 31 23.41 26.58 1.00
N LYS A 32 23.30 27.65 1.80
CA LYS A 32 24.07 28.89 1.61
C LYS A 32 25.53 28.74 2.05
N SER A 33 25.77 28.01 3.13
CA SER A 33 27.11 27.82 3.70
C SER A 33 27.93 26.73 2.99
N TYR A 34 27.25 25.72 2.41
CA TYR A 34 27.88 24.57 1.77
C TYR A 34 27.25 24.26 0.39
N PRO A 35 27.32 25.20 -0.58
CA PRO A 35 26.73 25.00 -1.91
C PRO A 35 27.29 23.77 -2.64
N GLN A 36 28.53 23.37 -2.34
CA GLN A 36 29.19 22.20 -2.90
C GLN A 36 28.58 20.85 -2.48
N TYR A 37 27.76 20.81 -1.43
CA TYR A 37 27.10 19.59 -0.94
C TYR A 37 25.57 19.65 -1.09
N ARG A 38 25.08 20.54 -1.96
CA ARG A 38 23.67 20.84 -2.15
C ARG A 38 22.81 19.60 -2.42
N GLU A 39 23.22 18.75 -3.35
CA GLU A 39 22.45 17.54 -3.71
C GLU A 39 22.32 16.59 -2.52
N ALA A 40 23.43 16.33 -1.83
CA ALA A 40 23.43 15.44 -0.67
C ALA A 40 22.63 15.99 0.53
N LEU A 41 22.62 17.31 0.73
CA LEU A 41 21.78 17.95 1.75
C LEU A 41 20.29 17.85 1.42
N ILE A 42 19.93 17.95 0.14
CA ILE A 42 18.55 17.80 -0.32
C ILE A 42 18.11 16.34 -0.14
N ASP A 43 18.91 15.38 -0.60
CA ASP A 43 18.62 13.95 -0.46
C ASP A 43 18.43 13.55 1.01
N LEU A 44 19.36 13.97 1.89
CA LEU A 44 19.26 13.71 3.33
C LEU A 44 18.03 14.40 3.95
N SER A 45 17.69 15.61 3.51
CA SER A 45 16.48 16.29 4.00
C SER A 45 15.22 15.51 3.65
N ILE A 46 15.13 14.98 2.43
CA ILE A 46 14.00 14.13 2.00
C ILE A 46 13.96 12.87 2.86
N GLU A 47 15.11 12.24 3.11
CA GLU A 47 15.21 11.05 3.96
C GLU A 47 14.74 11.32 5.40
N ILE A 48 15.19 12.41 6.02
CA ILE A 48 14.79 12.81 7.38
C ILE A 48 13.30 13.20 7.45
N PHE A 49 12.77 13.91 6.46
CA PHE A 49 11.36 14.33 6.44
C PHE A 49 10.39 13.21 6.03
N THR A 50 10.87 12.19 5.32
CA THR A 50 10.06 11.06 4.84
C THR A 50 10.19 9.84 5.73
N ALA A 51 11.25 9.73 6.54
CA ALA A 51 11.42 8.65 7.50
C ALA A 51 10.28 8.67 8.54
N PRO A 52 9.63 7.52 8.81
CA PRO A 52 8.71 7.41 9.93
C PRO A 52 9.53 7.65 11.20
N LYS A 53 9.20 8.73 11.93
CA LYS A 53 9.83 9.05 13.21
C LYS A 53 9.62 7.89 14.17
N PHE A 54 10.62 7.02 14.29
CA PHE A 54 10.81 6.28 15.53
C PHE A 54 11.28 7.33 16.52
N ASP A 55 10.40 7.74 17.43
CA ASP A 55 10.81 8.51 18.60
C ASP A 55 11.86 7.67 19.32
N GLU A 56 13.12 7.99 19.06
CA GLU A 56 14.25 7.64 19.90
C GLU A 56 14.05 8.45 21.19
N VAL A 57 13.21 7.91 22.07
CA VAL A 57 12.98 8.51 23.37
C VAL A 57 14.31 8.42 24.11
N ALA A 58 14.89 9.61 24.32
CA ALA A 58 16.04 9.87 25.13
C ALA A 58 16.09 8.94 26.35
N ALA A 59 17.29 8.43 26.59
CA ALA A 59 17.65 7.66 27.76
C ALA A 59 17.40 8.47 29.05
N GLU A 60 16.17 8.50 29.54
CA GLU A 60 15.86 8.86 30.92
C GLU A 60 14.92 7.82 31.54
N LYS A 61 15.42 7.29 32.66
CA LYS A 61 14.84 6.26 33.53
C LYS A 61 13.30 6.27 33.59
N LEU A 62 12.68 5.20 33.07
CA LEU A 62 11.31 4.83 33.45
C LEU A 62 11.27 4.23 34.85
N PRO A 63 10.29 4.54 35.71
CA PRO A 63 9.72 3.54 36.60
C PRO A 63 8.77 2.65 35.77
N GLY A 64 9.35 1.55 35.29
CA GLY A 64 8.86 0.18 35.07
C GLY A 64 7.42 -0.20 34.67
N ASP A 65 6.41 0.65 34.75
CA ASP A 65 5.01 0.16 34.72
C ASP A 65 4.19 0.68 33.54
N LYS A 66 4.41 1.94 33.11
CA LYS A 66 3.69 2.52 31.96
C LYS A 66 4.15 1.95 30.62
N SER A 67 5.40 1.52 30.51
CA SER A 67 5.94 0.86 29.31
C SER A 67 5.36 -0.54 29.12
N ARG A 68 5.07 -1.27 30.20
CA ARG A 68 4.37 -2.57 30.15
C ARG A 68 2.91 -2.40 29.73
N GLN A 69 2.24 -1.34 30.20
CA GLN A 69 0.90 -1.03 29.76
C GLN A 69 0.87 -0.57 28.29
N ALA A 70 1.85 0.19 27.84
CA ALA A 70 1.99 0.60 26.44
C ALA A 70 2.32 -0.59 25.52
N TRP A 71 3.23 -1.48 25.96
CA TRP A 71 3.52 -2.73 25.24
C TRP A 71 2.35 -3.70 25.25
N SER A 72 1.59 -3.80 26.34
CA SER A 72 0.40 -4.63 26.41
C SER A 72 -0.73 -4.07 25.53
N LYS A 73 -0.90 -2.74 25.47
CA LYS A 73 -1.81 -2.10 24.51
C LYS A 73 -1.36 -2.34 23.07
N PHE A 74 -0.07 -2.24 22.79
CA PHE A 74 0.46 -2.55 21.46
C PHE A 74 0.33 -4.03 21.10
N GLN A 75 0.56 -4.95 22.04
CA GLN A 75 0.30 -6.38 21.85
C GLN A 75 -1.19 -6.67 21.66
N SER A 76 -2.07 -5.95 22.35
CA SER A 76 -3.52 -6.01 22.13
C SER A 76 -3.91 -5.50 20.75
N LEU A 77 -3.24 -4.46 20.25
CA LEU A 77 -3.42 -3.94 18.88
C LEU A 77 -2.83 -4.84 17.79
N LEU A 78 -1.85 -5.70 18.13
CA LEU A 78 -1.29 -6.71 17.24
C LEU A 78 -2.01 -8.06 17.32
N SER A 79 -2.87 -8.25 18.32
CA SER A 79 -3.71 -9.44 18.45
C SER A 79 -4.91 -9.28 17.51
N PRO A 80 -5.26 -10.26 16.66
CA PRO A 80 -6.39 -10.16 15.72
C PRO A 80 -7.79 -10.16 16.38
N THR A 81 -7.90 -9.82 17.65
CA THR A 81 -9.09 -10.07 18.48
C THR A 81 -9.54 -8.82 19.25
N ASP A 82 -9.32 -7.62 18.71
CA ASP A 82 -9.94 -6.39 19.23
C ASP A 82 -10.87 -5.74 18.19
N PRO A 83 -12.20 -5.70 18.43
CA PRO A 83 -13.19 -5.12 17.51
C PRO A 83 -13.12 -3.59 17.36
N ALA A 84 -12.19 -2.89 18.03
CA ALA A 84 -12.06 -1.43 17.98
C ALA A 84 -11.04 -0.90 16.95
N SER A 85 -10.33 -1.77 16.21
CA SER A 85 -9.35 -1.36 15.20
C SER A 85 -9.95 -1.33 13.78
N THR A 86 -10.93 -0.45 13.54
CA THR A 86 -11.59 -0.26 12.23
C THR A 86 -11.12 0.98 11.49
N THR A 87 -9.90 1.47 11.77
CA THR A 87 -9.24 2.44 10.88
C THR A 87 -8.41 1.67 9.86
N SER A 88 -9.06 1.31 8.75
CA SER A 88 -8.45 0.70 7.56
C SER A 88 -7.19 1.46 7.16
N ARG A 89 -6.02 0.93 7.53
CA ARG A 89 -4.82 1.15 6.73
C ARG A 89 -5.15 0.66 5.33
N PRO A 90 -4.82 1.38 4.23
CA PRO A 90 -5.04 0.87 2.90
C PRO A 90 -4.23 -0.42 2.74
N ILE A 91 -4.91 -1.55 2.89
CA ILE A 91 -4.35 -2.85 2.53
C ILE A 91 -4.31 -2.78 1.01
N GLY A 92 -3.10 -2.61 0.45
CA GLY A 92 -2.92 -2.67 -1.00
C GLY A 92 -3.50 -3.96 -1.55
N ASN A 93 -3.88 -4.00 -2.84
CA ASN A 93 -4.59 -5.14 -3.40
C ASN A 93 -3.83 -6.46 -3.12
N PRO A 94 -4.40 -7.39 -2.33
CA PRO A 94 -3.74 -8.62 -1.92
C PRO A 94 -3.38 -9.51 -3.11
N LEU A 95 -4.17 -9.46 -4.18
CA LEU A 95 -3.95 -10.22 -5.40
C LEU A 95 -2.69 -9.77 -6.16
N SER A 96 -2.21 -8.54 -5.91
CA SER A 96 -1.03 -7.98 -6.59
C SER A 96 0.30 -8.52 -6.04
N ASN A 97 0.29 -9.05 -4.82
CA ASN A 97 1.50 -9.57 -4.14
C ASN A 97 1.60 -11.11 -4.19
N LEU A 98 0.64 -11.79 -4.82
CA LEU A 98 0.66 -13.25 -4.93
C LEU A 98 1.76 -13.71 -5.90
N SER A 99 2.43 -14.81 -5.55
CA SER A 99 3.29 -15.52 -6.49
C SER A 99 2.46 -16.15 -7.62
N ASP A 100 3.08 -16.41 -8.77
CA ASP A 100 2.40 -17.05 -9.92
C ASP A 100 1.77 -18.41 -9.57
N GLU A 101 2.40 -19.17 -8.66
CA GLU A 101 1.88 -20.45 -8.19
C GLU A 101 0.63 -20.27 -7.34
N ARG A 102 0.67 -19.37 -6.34
CA ARG A 102 -0.48 -19.07 -5.49
C ARG A 102 -1.63 -18.47 -6.30
N PHE A 103 -1.33 -17.63 -7.29
CA PHE A 103 -2.34 -17.06 -8.18
C PHE A 103 -3.06 -18.13 -9.00
N ARG A 104 -2.33 -19.15 -9.47
CA ARG A 104 -2.91 -20.29 -10.19
C ARG A 104 -3.74 -21.18 -9.27
N GLU A 105 -3.24 -21.49 -8.08
CA GLU A 105 -3.96 -22.28 -7.08
C GLU A 105 -5.27 -21.59 -6.68
N LEU A 106 -5.21 -20.28 -6.38
CA LEU A 106 -6.39 -19.48 -6.05
C LEU A 106 -7.43 -19.47 -7.18
N ALA A 107 -6.99 -19.33 -8.44
CA ALA A 107 -7.90 -19.41 -9.57
C ALA A 107 -8.62 -20.77 -9.61
N SER A 108 -7.89 -21.87 -9.38
CA SER A 108 -8.49 -23.21 -9.35
C SER A 108 -9.45 -23.42 -8.17
N GLU A 109 -9.12 -22.91 -6.99
CA GLU A 109 -9.96 -22.98 -5.79
C GLU A 109 -11.28 -22.22 -5.96
N LEU A 110 -11.22 -21.04 -6.59
CA LEU A 110 -12.39 -20.22 -6.90
C LEU A 110 -13.14 -20.66 -8.16
N ASN A 111 -12.71 -21.74 -8.80
CA ASN A 111 -13.26 -22.24 -10.06
C ASN A 111 -13.30 -21.19 -11.20
N VAL A 112 -12.32 -20.28 -11.22
CA VAL A 112 -12.13 -19.27 -12.27
C VAL A 112 -10.85 -19.54 -13.05
N ASN A 113 -10.64 -18.82 -14.15
CA ASN A 113 -9.36 -18.84 -14.85
C ASN A 113 -8.49 -17.63 -14.44
N ARG A 114 -7.21 -17.69 -14.82
CA ARG A 114 -6.24 -16.63 -14.50
C ARG A 114 -6.62 -15.27 -15.08
N LEU A 115 -7.30 -15.24 -16.23
CA LEU A 115 -7.71 -14.00 -16.88
C LEU A 115 -8.79 -13.28 -16.06
N PHE A 116 -9.82 -14.01 -15.61
CA PHE A 116 -10.85 -13.48 -14.73
C PHE A 116 -10.24 -12.96 -13.41
N LEU A 117 -9.37 -13.75 -12.78
CA LEU A 117 -8.71 -13.36 -11.53
C LEU A 117 -7.78 -12.15 -11.73
N SER A 118 -7.16 -11.99 -12.91
CA SER A 118 -6.33 -10.82 -13.22
C SER A 118 -7.17 -9.56 -13.36
N ARG A 119 -8.38 -9.64 -13.92
CA ARG A 119 -9.32 -8.52 -13.96
C ARG A 119 -9.76 -8.06 -12.57
N LEU A 120 -9.96 -9.02 -11.66
CA LEU A 120 -10.22 -8.73 -10.26
C LEU A 120 -9.02 -8.03 -9.59
N ARG A 121 -7.80 -8.54 -9.81
CA ARG A 121 -6.55 -7.91 -9.34
C ARG A 121 -6.36 -6.49 -9.89
N ASP A 122 -6.70 -6.28 -11.15
CA ASP A 122 -6.50 -4.99 -11.81
C ASP A 122 -7.63 -4.00 -11.49
N CYS A 123 -8.53 -4.34 -10.56
CA CYS A 123 -9.70 -3.57 -10.13
C CYS A 123 -10.61 -3.15 -11.30
N SER A 124 -10.65 -3.96 -12.36
CA SER A 124 -11.39 -3.65 -13.59
C SER A 124 -12.86 -4.08 -13.53
N ILE A 125 -13.30 -4.71 -12.44
CA ILE A 125 -14.68 -5.18 -12.24
C ILE A 125 -15.37 -4.28 -11.22
N GLN A 126 -16.62 -3.89 -11.49
CA GLN A 126 -17.44 -3.12 -10.55
C GLN A 126 -17.78 -3.99 -9.33
N VAL A 127 -17.22 -3.65 -8.17
CA VAL A 127 -17.35 -4.44 -6.93
C VAL A 127 -18.81 -4.64 -6.53
N THR A 128 -19.65 -3.61 -6.70
CA THR A 128 -21.09 -3.65 -6.42
C THR A 128 -21.88 -4.65 -7.26
N THR A 129 -21.30 -5.16 -8.34
CA THR A 129 -21.95 -6.16 -9.22
C THR A 129 -21.49 -7.59 -8.94
N ILE A 130 -20.50 -7.75 -8.05
CA ILE A 130 -19.94 -9.05 -7.68
C ILE A 130 -20.80 -9.63 -6.54
N PRO A 131 -21.25 -10.89 -6.64
CA PRO A 131 -22.00 -11.51 -5.55
C PRO A 131 -21.21 -11.55 -4.23
N GLU A 132 -21.86 -11.27 -3.11
CA GLU A 132 -21.20 -11.21 -1.80
C GLU A 132 -20.60 -12.56 -1.41
N ARG A 133 -21.27 -13.65 -1.80
CA ARG A 133 -20.77 -15.02 -1.63
C ARG A 133 -19.43 -15.25 -2.33
N PHE A 134 -19.26 -14.71 -3.54
CA PHE A 134 -18.00 -14.83 -4.28
C PHE A 134 -16.89 -14.00 -3.62
N LEU A 135 -17.19 -12.76 -3.21
CA LEU A 135 -16.23 -11.93 -2.46
C LEU A 135 -15.82 -12.60 -1.14
N SER A 136 -16.76 -13.23 -0.46
CA SER A 136 -16.53 -13.99 0.77
C SER A 136 -15.60 -15.18 0.55
N ALA A 137 -15.78 -15.92 -0.55
CA ALA A 137 -14.89 -17.03 -0.92
C ALA A 137 -13.46 -16.54 -1.22
N VAL A 138 -13.32 -15.42 -1.92
CA VAL A 138 -12.02 -14.80 -2.21
C VAL A 138 -11.35 -14.34 -0.91
N ALA A 139 -12.09 -13.68 -0.02
CA ALA A 139 -11.58 -13.21 1.27
C ALA A 139 -11.10 -14.36 2.17
N GLN A 140 -11.86 -15.46 2.21
CA GLN A 140 -11.49 -16.68 2.93
C GLN A 140 -10.21 -17.32 2.36
N ALA A 141 -10.11 -17.46 1.04
CA ALA A 141 -8.94 -18.02 0.39
C ALA A 141 -7.67 -17.17 0.60
N LEU A 142 -7.84 -15.84 0.73
CA LEU A 142 -6.77 -14.89 1.05
C LEU A 142 -6.52 -14.72 2.56
N THR A 143 -7.30 -15.39 3.42
CA THR A 143 -7.26 -15.26 4.89
C THR A 143 -7.33 -13.80 5.34
N MET A 144 -8.31 -13.05 4.81
CA MET A 144 -8.50 -11.64 5.13
C MET A 144 -9.97 -11.28 5.35
N PRO A 145 -10.26 -10.15 6.04
CA PRO A 145 -11.63 -9.66 6.19
C PRO A 145 -12.26 -9.26 4.85
N LEU A 146 -13.56 -9.53 4.69
CA LEU A 146 -14.34 -9.21 3.49
C LEU A 146 -14.35 -7.70 3.20
N GLU A 147 -14.53 -6.89 4.23
CA GLU A 147 -14.53 -5.42 4.13
C GLU A 147 -13.20 -4.88 3.65
N GLY A 148 -12.10 -5.50 4.09
CA GLY A 148 -10.75 -5.16 3.63
C GLY A 148 -10.54 -5.49 2.16
N LEU A 149 -11.11 -6.62 1.68
CA LEU A 149 -11.07 -7.00 0.28
C LEU A 149 -11.90 -6.06 -0.60
N ILE A 150 -13.13 -5.75 -0.19
CA ILE A 150 -14.02 -4.81 -0.90
C ILE A 150 -13.32 -3.46 -1.06
N SER A 151 -12.79 -2.90 0.03
CA SER A 151 -12.07 -1.63 0.02
C SER A 151 -10.86 -1.66 -0.93
N ALA A 152 -10.13 -2.77 -0.99
CA ALA A 152 -9.01 -2.92 -1.92
C ALA A 152 -9.44 -2.99 -3.39
N LEU A 153 -10.58 -3.63 -3.70
CA LEU A 153 -11.11 -3.76 -5.06
C LEU A 153 -11.83 -2.50 -5.56
N GLU A 154 -12.31 -1.66 -4.65
CA GLU A 154 -12.93 -0.37 -4.98
C GLU A 154 -11.92 0.66 -5.50
N ALA A 155 -10.62 0.42 -5.27
CA ALA A 155 -9.54 1.25 -5.78
C ALA A 155 -9.65 1.50 -7.32
N PRO A 156 -9.04 2.58 -7.83
CA PRO A 156 -9.03 2.85 -9.27
C PRO A 156 -8.43 1.68 -10.07
N PRO A 157 -9.01 1.32 -11.22
CA PRO A 157 -8.47 0.30 -12.11
C PRO A 157 -7.00 0.55 -12.43
N ILE A 158 -6.18 -0.49 -12.31
CA ILE A 158 -4.79 -0.44 -12.73
C ILE A 158 -4.78 -0.63 -14.24
N VAL A 159 -4.74 0.47 -14.99
CA VAL A 159 -4.59 0.40 -16.45
C VAL A 159 -3.30 -0.34 -16.80
N ALA A 160 -3.42 -1.54 -17.38
CA ALA A 160 -2.31 -2.19 -18.03
C ALA A 160 -1.73 -1.21 -19.07
N SER A 161 -0.47 -0.83 -18.90
CA SER A 161 0.20 0.27 -19.62
C SER A 161 0.18 0.15 -21.17
N GLY A 162 -0.31 -0.96 -21.73
CA GLY A 162 -0.28 -1.29 -23.16
C GLY A 162 -1.55 -1.01 -24.00
N LEU A 163 -2.67 -0.58 -23.43
CA LEU A 163 -3.93 -0.34 -24.20
C LEU A 163 -4.28 1.13 -24.41
N LYS A 164 -3.28 2.03 -24.32
CA LYS A 164 -3.44 3.47 -24.62
C LYS A 164 -3.63 3.70 -26.13
N HIS A 165 -4.76 3.27 -26.69
CA HIS A 165 -5.18 3.68 -28.02
C HIS A 165 -5.75 5.10 -27.97
N LYS A 166 -4.90 6.06 -28.31
CA LYS A 166 -5.20 7.36 -28.94
C LYS A 166 -6.64 7.89 -28.79
N ALA A 167 -7.06 8.23 -27.58
CA ALA A 167 -8.16 9.17 -27.39
C ALA A 167 -7.59 10.43 -26.74
N SER A 168 -7.82 11.58 -27.39
CA SER A 168 -7.44 12.90 -26.89
C SER A 168 -8.39 13.33 -25.77
N GLY A 169 -8.36 12.60 -24.66
CA GLY A 169 -9.10 12.88 -23.44
C GLY A 169 -8.20 12.67 -22.23
N LYS A 170 -8.49 13.39 -21.14
CA LYS A 170 -7.85 13.18 -19.83
C LYS A 170 -7.91 11.67 -19.52
N PRO A 171 -6.85 11.03 -18.97
CA PRO A 171 -6.90 9.61 -18.66
C PRO A 171 -7.94 9.37 -17.57
N GLU A 172 -9.15 9.01 -17.97
CA GLU A 172 -10.13 8.39 -17.09
C GLU A 172 -9.66 6.96 -16.83
N ALA A 173 -9.75 6.54 -15.57
CA ALA A 173 -9.46 5.16 -15.22
C ALA A 173 -10.35 4.27 -16.10
N GLY A 174 -9.77 3.31 -16.82
CA GLY A 174 -10.52 2.53 -17.82
C GLY A 174 -11.83 2.00 -17.25
N ASP A 175 -12.91 2.07 -18.05
CA ASP A 175 -14.26 1.75 -17.60
C ASP A 175 -14.31 0.40 -16.90
N LYS A 176 -14.76 0.37 -15.63
CA LYS A 176 -15.00 -0.87 -14.90
C LYS A 176 -16.13 -1.63 -15.59
N ILE A 177 -15.94 -2.91 -15.85
CA ILE A 177 -17.00 -3.79 -16.38
C ILE A 177 -17.78 -4.44 -15.24
N THR A 178 -19.01 -4.85 -15.50
CA THR A 178 -19.81 -5.62 -14.53
C THR A 178 -19.28 -7.04 -14.36
N PHE A 179 -19.68 -7.71 -13.26
CA PHE A 179 -19.37 -9.11 -13.03
C PHE A 179 -19.86 -10.01 -14.17
N GLU A 180 -21.06 -9.78 -14.70
CA GLU A 180 -21.61 -10.55 -15.82
C GLU A 180 -20.81 -10.37 -17.12
N GLU A 181 -20.39 -9.14 -17.42
CA GLU A 181 -19.49 -8.87 -18.55
C GLU A 181 -18.12 -9.51 -18.34
N ALA A 182 -17.61 -9.52 -17.12
CA ALA A 182 -16.36 -10.20 -16.80
C ALA A 182 -16.47 -11.72 -16.98
N LEU A 183 -17.59 -12.34 -16.59
CA LEU A 183 -17.82 -13.78 -16.80
C LEU A 183 -17.82 -14.16 -18.28
N THR A 184 -18.49 -13.36 -19.10
CA THR A 184 -18.64 -13.62 -20.55
C THR A 184 -17.36 -13.30 -21.34
N SER A 185 -16.65 -12.22 -20.98
CA SER A 185 -15.42 -11.78 -21.66
C SER A 185 -14.13 -12.44 -21.15
N SER A 186 -14.19 -13.28 -20.11
CA SER A 186 -13.02 -13.95 -19.56
C SER A 186 -12.79 -15.36 -20.09
N ALA A 187 -13.52 -15.83 -21.11
CA ALA A 187 -13.36 -17.18 -21.67
C ALA A 187 -13.46 -18.29 -20.60
N LEU A 188 -14.37 -18.13 -19.64
CA LEU A 188 -14.75 -19.18 -18.70
C LEU A 188 -15.65 -20.18 -19.40
N SER A 189 -15.57 -21.46 -19.03
CA SER A 189 -16.50 -22.48 -19.54
C SER A 189 -17.93 -22.20 -19.08
N GLU A 190 -18.94 -22.66 -19.82
CA GLU A 190 -20.35 -22.47 -19.46
C GLU A 190 -20.66 -23.02 -18.06
N ALA A 191 -20.08 -24.16 -17.70
CA ALA A 191 -20.24 -24.75 -16.36
C ALA A 191 -19.67 -23.84 -15.26
N GLN A 192 -18.49 -23.24 -15.47
CA GLN A 192 -17.90 -22.28 -14.52
C GLN A 192 -18.77 -21.03 -14.39
N GLN A 193 -19.24 -20.48 -15.52
CA GLN A 193 -20.13 -19.33 -15.50
C GLN A 193 -21.44 -19.62 -14.77
N ALA A 194 -22.02 -20.81 -14.95
CA ALA A 194 -23.23 -21.22 -14.27
C ALA A 194 -23.03 -21.28 -12.74
N VAL A 195 -21.94 -21.92 -12.28
CA VAL A 195 -21.59 -21.98 -10.85
C VAL A 195 -21.43 -20.58 -10.26
N LEU A 196 -20.74 -19.67 -10.96
CA LEU A 196 -20.52 -18.30 -10.49
C LEU A 196 -21.80 -17.44 -10.52
N ARG A 197 -22.73 -17.71 -11.43
CA ARG A 197 -24.05 -17.05 -11.47
C ARG A 197 -24.99 -17.55 -10.38
N ASP A 198 -24.88 -18.81 -9.98
CA ASP A 198 -25.67 -19.39 -8.90
C ASP A 198 -25.28 -18.83 -7.52
N MET A 199 -24.12 -18.17 -7.43
CA MET A 199 -23.69 -17.44 -6.24
C MET A 199 -24.39 -16.09 -6.05
N LYS A 200 -25.27 -15.67 -6.98
CA LYS A 200 -26.06 -14.43 -6.87
C LYS A 200 -27.01 -14.49 -5.68
N ASP A 201 -27.08 -13.40 -4.93
CA ASP A 201 -28.00 -13.20 -3.81
C ASP A 201 -29.44 -12.88 -4.29
#